data_AF-A0A973NSW9-F1
#
_entry.id   AF-A0A973NSW9-F1
#
_cell.length_a   1.000
_cell.length_b   1.000
_cell.length_c   1.000
_cell.angle_alpha   90.00
_cell.angle_beta   90.00
_cell.angle_gamma   90.00
#
_symmetry.space_group_name_H-M   'P 1'
#
loop_
_entity.id
_entity.type
_entity.pdbx_description
1 polymer ?
#
loop_
_entity_poly.entity_id
_entity_poly.type
_entity_poly.pdbx_seq_one_letter_code
_entity_poly.pdbx_strand_id
1 'polypeptide(L)'
;MAGVVAFMAGLTAASPPLYRTFCSLTGFGGTPLRAEKAPGPVAGQVGVRFDANIHPGLAWRFEPEQLRVNVKPGAQTKIFYRAQNLTAKTLTGQAAYNVTPDQAGKYFKKIQCFCFTEQTLKPGETVDMPVVFFVDPKIKDDPDTKDIDEITLSYTFYPAG
;
A
#
# COMPACT_ATOMS: atom_id res chain seq x y z
N MET A 1 -51.03 -25.45 -0.45
CA MET A 1 -50.40 -24.16 -0.07
C MET A 1 -49.02 -24.35 0.58
N ALA A 2 -48.81 -25.30 1.49
CA ALA A 2 -47.51 -25.49 2.18
C ALA A 2 -46.30 -25.73 1.24
N GLY A 3 -46.45 -26.50 0.15
CA GLY A 3 -45.35 -26.75 -0.79
C GLY A 3 -44.87 -25.51 -1.57
N VAL A 4 -45.79 -24.60 -1.91
CA VAL A 4 -45.46 -23.34 -2.59
C VAL A 4 -44.72 -22.39 -1.65
N VAL A 5 -45.12 -22.35 -0.38
CA VAL A 5 -44.47 -21.52 0.65
C VAL A 5 -43.06 -22.03 0.94
N ALA A 6 -42.86 -23.35 1.07
CA ALA A 6 -41.54 -23.93 1.28
C ALA A 6 -40.60 -23.67 0.09
N PHE A 7 -41.11 -23.75 -1.15
CA PHE A 7 -40.33 -23.48 -2.35
C PHE A 7 -39.94 -22.00 -2.47
N MET A 8 -40.86 -21.07 -2.23
CA MET A 8 -40.55 -19.63 -2.24
C MET A 8 -39.59 -19.24 -1.12
N ALA A 9 -39.70 -19.85 0.06
CA ALA A 9 -38.75 -19.64 1.17
C ALA A 9 -37.35 -20.19 0.85
N GLY A 10 -37.26 -21.32 0.15
CA GLY A 10 -35.99 -21.87 -0.32
C GLY A 10 -35.30 -20.95 -1.33
N LEU A 11 -36.06 -20.39 -2.27
CA LEU A 11 -35.53 -19.47 -3.30
C LEU A 11 -35.06 -18.14 -2.70
N THR A 12 -35.77 -17.58 -1.72
CA THR A 12 -35.34 -16.33 -1.07
C THR A 12 -34.13 -16.54 -0.16
N ALA A 13 -34.01 -17.69 0.50
CA ALA A 13 -32.83 -18.02 1.30
C ALA A 13 -31.59 -18.33 0.43
N ALA A 14 -31.78 -18.92 -0.75
CA ALA A 14 -30.69 -19.29 -1.67
C ALA A 14 -30.21 -18.13 -2.57
N SER A 15 -31.05 -17.12 -2.80
CA SER A 15 -30.71 -15.95 -3.62
C SER A 15 -29.48 -15.17 -3.11
N PRO A 16 -29.39 -14.79 -1.82
CA PRO A 16 -28.24 -14.04 -1.30
C PRO A 16 -26.88 -14.74 -1.48
N PRO A 17 -26.69 -16.04 -1.14
CA PRO A 17 -25.41 -16.71 -1.35
C PRO A 17 -25.07 -16.88 -2.83
N LEU A 18 -26.03 -17.22 -3.69
CA LEU A 18 -25.81 -17.32 -5.14
C LEU A 18 -25.38 -15.98 -5.75
N TYR A 19 -26.05 -14.90 -5.36
CA TYR A 19 -25.70 -13.55 -5.80
C TYR A 19 -24.32 -13.13 -5.30
N ARG A 20 -23.96 -13.45 -4.04
CA ARG A 20 -22.62 -13.21 -3.51
C ARG A 20 -21.55 -13.98 -4.28
N THR A 21 -21.77 -15.25 -4.59
CA THR A 21 -20.83 -16.06 -5.38
C THR A 21 -20.66 -15.48 -6.79
N PHE A 22 -21.77 -15.14 -7.45
CA PHE A 22 -21.74 -14.53 -8.78
C PHE A 22 -21.02 -13.17 -8.77
N CYS A 23 -21.36 -12.26 -7.84
CA CYS A 23 -20.70 -10.96 -7.70
C CYS A 23 -19.22 -11.10 -7.34
N SER A 24 -18.83 -12.09 -6.53
CA SER A 24 -17.42 -12.36 -6.20
C SER A 24 -16.60 -12.89 -7.38
N LEU A 25 -17.22 -13.68 -8.26
CA LEU A 25 -16.56 -14.26 -9.44
C LEU A 25 -16.45 -13.28 -10.61
N THR A 26 -17.44 -12.40 -10.76
CA THR A 26 -17.57 -11.51 -11.93
C THR A 26 -17.25 -10.04 -11.65
N GLY A 27 -17.22 -9.62 -10.38
CA GLY A 27 -17.04 -8.21 -10.01
C GLY A 27 -18.24 -7.32 -10.34
N PHE A 28 -19.40 -7.91 -10.63
CA PHE A 28 -20.62 -7.21 -11.03
C PHE A 28 -21.17 -6.33 -9.90
N GLY A 29 -21.51 -5.07 -10.20
CA GLY A 29 -22.09 -4.12 -9.24
C GLY A 29 -21.08 -3.32 -8.42
N GLY A 30 -19.80 -3.31 -8.79
CA GLY A 30 -18.78 -2.49 -8.10
C GLY A 30 -18.49 -2.95 -6.68
N THR A 31 -18.87 -4.18 -6.32
CA THR A 31 -18.44 -4.81 -5.06
C THR A 31 -16.91 -4.87 -5.13
N PRO A 32 -16.18 -4.12 -4.30
CA PRO A 32 -14.73 -4.11 -4.39
C PRO A 32 -14.29 -5.54 -4.12
N LEU A 33 -13.70 -6.19 -5.14
CA LEU A 33 -12.76 -7.27 -4.89
C LEU A 33 -11.81 -6.67 -3.87
N ARG A 34 -11.92 -7.13 -2.63
CA ARG A 34 -11.02 -6.71 -1.55
C ARG A 34 -9.63 -6.92 -2.12
N ALA A 35 -8.93 -5.83 -2.46
CA ALA A 35 -7.62 -5.91 -3.07
C ALA A 35 -6.61 -6.26 -1.97
N GLU A 36 -6.81 -7.43 -1.35
CA GLU A 36 -5.88 -8.05 -0.42
C GLU A 36 -4.70 -8.68 -1.18
N LYS A 37 -4.80 -8.80 -2.51
CA LYS A 37 -3.83 -9.46 -3.35
C LYS A 37 -3.51 -8.62 -4.58
N ALA A 38 -2.22 -8.41 -4.82
CA ALA A 38 -1.76 -7.80 -6.05
C ALA A 38 -2.19 -8.69 -7.25
N PRO A 39 -2.58 -8.11 -8.40
CA PRO A 39 -3.20 -8.83 -9.52
C PRO A 39 -2.29 -9.87 -10.21
N GLY A 40 -1.03 -9.96 -9.80
CA GLY A 40 -0.02 -10.83 -10.39
C GLY A 40 0.93 -10.03 -11.28
N PRO A 41 2.20 -10.48 -11.41
CA PRO A 41 3.19 -9.77 -12.21
C PRO A 41 2.81 -9.75 -13.70
N VAL A 42 2.75 -8.55 -14.28
CA VAL A 42 2.66 -8.35 -15.73
C VAL A 42 4.06 -8.16 -16.32
N ALA A 43 4.21 -8.39 -17.62
CA ALA A 43 5.45 -8.12 -18.34
C ALA A 43 5.82 -6.62 -18.24
N GLY A 44 7.12 -6.35 -18.14
CA GLY A 44 7.65 -5.01 -17.90
C GLY A 44 8.22 -4.83 -16.50
N GLN A 45 8.92 -3.72 -16.29
CA GLN A 45 9.48 -3.32 -15.01
C GLN A 45 9.19 -1.83 -14.80
N VAL A 46 9.02 -1.47 -13.53
CA VAL A 46 8.98 -0.08 -13.09
C VAL A 46 10.01 0.04 -11.96
N GLY A 47 10.94 0.96 -12.11
CA GLY A 47 11.87 1.32 -11.05
C GLY A 47 11.12 2.04 -9.94
N VAL A 48 11.40 1.68 -8.70
CA VAL A 48 10.95 2.42 -7.53
C VAL A 48 12.17 2.85 -6.76
N ARG A 49 12.36 4.17 -6.66
CA ARG A 49 13.41 4.80 -5.87
C ARG A 49 12.85 5.19 -4.50
N PHE A 50 13.60 4.89 -3.44
CA PHE A 50 13.20 5.19 -2.08
C PHE A 50 14.03 6.33 -1.53
N ASP A 51 13.33 7.33 -1.03
CA ASP A 51 13.92 8.53 -0.45
C ASP A 51 13.42 8.70 0.98
N ALA A 52 14.32 9.17 1.84
CA ALA A 52 14.11 9.24 3.29
C ALA A 52 14.67 10.55 3.81
N ASN A 53 13.79 11.34 4.42
CA ASN A 53 14.09 12.65 4.97
C ASN A 53 13.66 12.71 6.43
N ILE A 54 14.33 13.57 7.18
CA ILE A 54 14.04 13.85 8.59
C ILE A 54 13.93 15.35 8.77
N HIS A 55 12.88 15.78 9.44
CA HIS A 55 12.74 17.16 9.87
C HIS A 55 13.78 17.48 10.95
N PRO A 56 14.49 18.63 10.90
CA PRO A 56 15.56 18.96 11.86
C PRO A 56 15.16 18.91 13.35
N GLY A 57 13.86 19.09 13.65
CA GLY A 57 13.32 18.97 15.01
C GLY A 57 13.25 17.54 15.57
N LEU A 58 13.54 16.52 14.76
CA LEU A 58 13.53 15.11 15.16
C LEU A 58 14.93 14.53 14.96
N ALA A 59 15.72 14.39 16.02
CA ALA A 59 17.09 13.88 15.95
C ALA A 59 17.13 12.35 15.82
N TRP A 60 16.53 11.86 14.74
CA TRP A 60 16.56 10.45 14.33
C TRP A 60 17.56 10.25 13.19
N ARG A 61 17.89 8.98 12.93
CA ARG A 61 18.44 8.54 11.66
C ARG A 61 17.36 7.70 10.97
N PHE A 62 17.09 7.97 9.70
CA PHE A 62 16.07 7.28 8.92
C PHE A 62 16.59 7.07 7.51
N GLU A 63 16.68 5.81 7.10
CA GLU A 63 17.25 5.42 5.81
C GLU A 63 16.54 4.18 5.25
N PRO A 64 16.33 4.10 3.93
CA PRO A 64 15.84 2.88 3.32
C PRO A 64 16.96 1.82 3.31
N GLU A 65 16.61 0.55 3.46
CA GLU A 65 17.60 -0.53 3.30
C GLU A 65 18.07 -0.66 1.84
N GLN A 66 17.23 -0.25 0.89
CA GLN A 66 17.49 -0.30 -0.55
C GLN A 66 17.09 1.03 -1.17
N LEU A 67 17.98 1.66 -1.93
CA LEU A 67 17.69 2.96 -2.58
C LEU A 67 16.82 2.84 -3.82
N ARG A 68 16.89 1.70 -4.53
CA ARG A 68 16.12 1.45 -5.75
C ARG A 68 15.84 -0.03 -5.90
N VAL A 69 14.61 -0.36 -6.33
CA VAL A 69 14.21 -1.72 -6.71
C VAL A 69 13.43 -1.68 -8.01
N ASN A 70 13.63 -2.67 -8.87
CA ASN A 70 12.79 -2.85 -10.05
C ASN A 70 11.65 -3.80 -9.70
N VAL A 71 10.42 -3.31 -9.76
CA VAL A 71 9.23 -4.11 -9.47
C VAL A 71 8.52 -4.48 -10.76
N LYS A 72 7.90 -5.66 -10.76
CA LYS A 72 6.95 -6.03 -11.81
C LYS A 72 5.58 -5.44 -11.44
N PRO A 73 4.95 -4.61 -12.29
CA PRO A 73 3.61 -4.13 -12.03
C PRO A 73 2.65 -5.29 -11.75
N GLY A 74 1.79 -5.12 -10.75
CA GLY A 74 0.88 -6.14 -10.23
C GLY A 74 1.51 -7.15 -9.26
N ALA A 75 2.83 -7.10 -9.00
CA ALA A 75 3.47 -7.88 -7.95
C ALA A 75 3.56 -7.10 -6.63
N GLN A 76 3.23 -7.77 -5.53
CA GLN A 76 3.44 -7.23 -4.20
C GLN A 76 4.93 -7.21 -3.87
N THR A 77 5.42 -6.04 -3.47
CA THR A 77 6.81 -5.83 -3.07
C THR A 77 6.85 -5.38 -1.61
N LYS A 78 7.80 -5.92 -0.85
CA LYS A 78 8.07 -5.53 0.53
C LYS A 78 9.51 -5.03 0.64
N ILE A 79 9.68 -3.84 1.19
CA ILE A 79 10.96 -3.24 1.51
C ILE A 79 10.97 -2.80 2.98
N PHE A 80 12.13 -2.48 3.52
CA PHE A 80 12.26 -2.01 4.89
C PHE A 80 12.95 -0.66 4.92
N TYR A 81 12.49 0.19 5.83
CA TYR A 81 13.22 1.37 6.26
C TYR A 81 13.73 1.16 7.68
N ARG A 82 14.89 1.68 8.01
CA ARG A 82 15.43 1.67 9.36
C ARG A 82 15.30 3.05 9.97
N ALA A 83 14.72 3.14 11.18
CA ALA A 83 14.79 4.33 12.01
C ALA A 83 15.53 4.07 13.31
N GLN A 84 16.30 5.05 13.75
CA GLN A 84 17.02 5.03 15.03
C GLN A 84 16.88 6.37 15.74
N ASN A 85 16.55 6.34 17.03
CA ASN A 85 16.61 7.54 17.87
C ASN A 85 18.03 7.77 18.36
N LEU A 86 18.66 8.88 17.96
CA LEU A 86 20.04 9.21 18.32
C LEU A 86 20.17 9.96 19.64
N THR A 87 19.06 10.23 20.32
CA THR A 87 19.02 11.03 21.54
C THR A 87 18.95 10.19 22.81
N ALA A 88 19.20 10.84 23.95
CA ALA A 88 19.00 10.26 25.27
C ALA A 88 17.55 10.38 25.79
N LYS A 89 16.61 10.84 24.95
CA LYS A 89 15.20 11.06 25.32
C LYS A 89 14.29 10.21 24.45
N THR A 90 13.15 9.81 24.99
CA THR A 90 12.07 9.23 24.17
C THR A 90 11.51 10.33 23.27
N LEU A 91 11.46 10.07 21.97
CA LEU A 91 10.90 10.99 20.98
C LEU A 91 9.78 10.29 20.22
N THR A 92 8.76 11.06 19.87
CA THR A 92 7.67 10.60 19.02
C THR A 92 7.74 11.33 17.68
N GLY A 93 7.53 10.58 16.61
CA GLY A 93 7.57 11.11 15.25
C GLY A 93 6.45 10.53 14.40
N GLN A 94 5.99 11.31 13.44
CA GLN A 94 5.00 10.90 12.45
C GLN A 94 5.57 11.10 11.05
N ALA A 95 5.35 10.13 10.17
CA ALA A 95 5.83 10.19 8.79
C ALA A 95 4.74 10.70 7.84
N ALA A 96 5.09 11.67 7.00
CA ALA A 96 4.37 11.96 5.77
C ALA A 96 5.09 11.30 4.59
N TYR A 97 4.35 10.98 3.52
CA TYR A 97 4.93 10.43 2.31
C TYR A 97 4.37 11.12 1.07
N ASN A 98 5.17 11.11 0.01
CA ASN A 98 4.78 11.56 -1.32
C ASN A 98 5.29 10.59 -2.39
N VAL A 99 4.59 10.55 -3.51
CA VAL A 99 4.94 9.71 -4.67
C VAL A 99 5.12 10.62 -5.87
N THR A 100 6.26 10.51 -6.55
CA THR A 100 6.59 11.34 -7.71
C THR A 100 7.00 10.45 -8.89
N PRO A 101 6.59 10.78 -10.12
CA PRO A 101 5.71 11.88 -10.51
C PRO A 101 4.25 11.65 -10.08
N ASP A 102 3.49 12.74 -9.88
CA ASP A 102 2.13 12.69 -9.34
C ASP A 102 1.18 11.81 -10.19
N GLN A 103 1.41 11.79 -11.51
CA GLN A 103 0.66 10.95 -12.44
C GLN A 103 0.79 9.46 -12.11
N ALA A 104 1.96 9.00 -11.64
CA ALA A 104 2.17 7.62 -11.21
C ALA A 104 1.58 7.33 -9.82
N GLY A 105 1.33 8.35 -9.01
CA GLY A 105 0.77 8.22 -7.67
C GLY A 105 -0.59 7.50 -7.65
N LYS A 106 -1.42 7.69 -8.68
CA LYS A 106 -2.73 7.00 -8.80
C LYS A 106 -2.59 5.48 -8.93
N TYR A 107 -1.47 4.99 -9.46
CA TYR A 107 -1.16 3.57 -9.65
C TYR A 107 -0.31 2.97 -8.53
N PHE A 108 0.34 3.81 -7.72
CA PHE A 108 1.08 3.32 -6.57
C PHE A 108 0.12 3.01 -5.42
N LYS A 109 -0.10 1.72 -5.16
CA LYS A 109 -1.03 1.26 -4.12
C LYS A 109 -0.24 0.71 -2.93
N LYS A 110 -0.32 1.40 -1.80
CA LYS A 110 0.27 0.94 -0.54
C LYS A 110 -0.70 -0.01 0.17
N ILE A 111 -0.24 -1.22 0.50
CA ILE A 111 -1.07 -2.24 1.15
C ILE A 111 -1.03 -2.09 2.68
N GLN A 112 0.14 -1.77 3.25
CA GLN A 112 0.32 -1.60 4.70
C GLN A 112 1.14 -0.35 5.00
N CYS A 113 0.61 0.51 5.87
CA CYS A 113 1.10 1.87 6.04
C CYS A 113 1.41 2.20 7.51
N PHE A 114 2.70 2.29 7.85
CA PHE A 114 3.17 2.86 9.13
C PHE A 114 2.93 4.38 9.24
N CYS A 115 2.62 5.09 8.14
CA CYS A 115 2.52 6.56 8.13
C CYS A 115 1.41 7.13 9.00
N PHE A 116 0.39 6.32 9.31
CA PHE A 116 -0.79 6.83 10.03
C PHE A 116 -0.69 6.65 11.55
N THR A 117 0.42 6.10 12.03
CA THR A 117 0.65 5.87 13.46
C THR A 117 1.91 6.57 13.90
N GLU A 118 1.78 7.38 14.94
CA GLU A 118 2.91 7.91 15.70
C GLU A 118 3.86 6.77 16.08
N GLN A 119 5.14 6.96 15.79
CA GLN A 119 6.19 6.05 16.21
C GLN A 119 6.90 6.69 17.40
N THR A 120 6.91 6.01 18.52
CA THR A 120 7.66 6.43 19.71
C THR A 120 8.90 5.56 19.83
N LEU A 121 10.08 6.18 19.76
CA LEU A 121 11.35 5.50 19.91
C LEU A 121 12.03 5.92 21.21
N LYS A 122 12.43 4.95 22.02
CA LYS A 122 13.24 5.13 23.23
C LYS A 122 14.67 5.57 22.86
N PRO A 123 15.45 6.05 23.85
CA PRO A 123 16.84 6.42 23.63
C PRO A 123 17.66 5.29 22.97
N GLY A 124 18.31 5.57 21.84
CA GLY A 124 19.13 4.60 21.11
C GLY A 124 18.35 3.48 20.40
N GLU A 125 17.02 3.44 20.53
CA GLU A 125 16.19 2.39 19.94
C GLU A 125 16.23 2.44 18.42
N THR A 126 16.36 1.27 17.80
CA THR A 126 16.37 1.08 16.35
C THR A 126 15.22 0.15 15.97
N VAL A 127 14.44 0.53 14.97
CA VAL A 127 13.29 -0.24 14.48
C VAL A 127 13.34 -0.33 12.97
N ASP A 128 13.08 -1.53 12.45
CA ASP A 128 12.86 -1.77 11.03
C ASP A 128 11.36 -1.69 10.72
N MET A 129 11.00 -0.81 9.78
CA MET A 129 9.63 -0.49 9.37
C MET A 129 9.35 -1.07 7.97
N PRO A 130 8.64 -2.21 7.87
CA PRO A 130 8.29 -2.78 6.57
C PRO A 130 7.32 -1.89 5.79
N VAL A 131 7.57 -1.67 4.51
CA VAL A 131 6.62 -1.04 3.59
C VAL A 131 6.23 -2.06 2.53
N VAL A 132 4.92 -2.34 2.47
CA VAL A 132 4.34 -3.27 1.50
C VAL A 132 3.51 -2.48 0.50
N PHE A 133 3.85 -2.60 -0.77
CA PHE A 133 3.20 -1.87 -1.86
C PHE A 133 3.13 -2.72 -3.13
N PHE A 134 2.34 -2.28 -4.09
CA PHE A 134 2.40 -2.72 -5.48
C PHE A 134 2.14 -1.55 -6.42
N VAL A 135 2.63 -1.66 -7.64
CA VAL A 135 2.29 -0.74 -8.73
C VAL A 135 1.19 -1.39 -9.56
N ASP A 136 0.07 -0.72 -9.75
CA ASP A 136 -1.03 -1.23 -10.56
C ASP A 136 -0.57 -1.36 -12.03
N PRO A 137 -0.76 -2.52 -12.68
CA PRO A 137 -0.34 -2.74 -14.06
C PRO A 137 -0.93 -1.75 -15.08
N LYS A 138 -2.07 -1.13 -14.75
CA LYS A 138 -2.69 -0.07 -15.58
C LYS A 138 -1.80 1.14 -15.82
N ILE A 139 -0.71 1.31 -15.04
CA ILE A 139 0.29 2.36 -15.29
C ILE A 139 0.88 2.28 -16.70
N LYS A 140 0.94 1.08 -17.30
CA LYS A 140 1.46 0.86 -18.65
C LYS A 140 0.42 1.11 -19.75
N ASP A 141 -0.87 1.10 -19.41
CA ASP A 141 -1.95 1.32 -20.37
C ASP A 141 -2.36 2.79 -20.48
N ASP A 142 -2.05 3.61 -19.46
CA ASP A 142 -2.38 5.03 -19.45
C ASP A 142 -1.36 5.85 -20.27
N PRO A 143 -1.82 6.63 -21.28
CA PRO A 143 -0.97 7.50 -22.08
C PRO A 143 -0.08 8.45 -21.29
N ASP A 144 -0.53 8.91 -20.12
CA ASP A 144 0.18 9.89 -19.27
C ASP A 144 1.26 9.24 -18.40
N THR A 145 1.24 7.90 -18.25
CA THR A 145 2.15 7.18 -17.35
C THR A 145 2.89 6.01 -17.98
N LYS A 146 2.54 5.59 -19.20
CA LYS A 146 3.17 4.45 -19.90
C LYS A 146 4.68 4.60 -20.06
N ASP A 147 5.17 5.83 -20.21
CA ASP A 147 6.58 6.18 -20.41
C ASP A 147 7.31 6.45 -19.08
N ILE A 148 6.64 6.26 -17.94
CA ILE A 148 7.27 6.37 -16.62
C ILE A 148 8.02 5.07 -16.31
N ASP A 149 9.34 5.18 -16.28
CA ASP A 149 10.23 4.07 -15.92
C ASP A 149 10.64 4.08 -14.45
N GLU A 150 10.52 5.21 -13.76
CA GLU A 150 10.90 5.36 -12.35
C GLU A 150 9.86 6.16 -11.55
N ILE A 151 9.50 5.62 -10.38
CA ILE A 151 8.67 6.26 -9.37
C ILE A 151 9.54 6.50 -8.14
N THR A 152 9.54 7.71 -7.60
CA THR A 152 10.18 8.01 -6.31
C THR A 152 9.13 7.99 -5.20
N LEU A 153 9.36 7.17 -4.18
CA LEU A 153 8.61 7.15 -2.93
C LEU A 153 9.45 7.86 -1.86
N SER A 154 9.06 9.08 -1.54
CA SER A 154 9.72 9.92 -0.55
C SER A 154 8.97 9.88 0.78
N TYR A 155 9.71 9.70 1.86
CA TYR A 155 9.20 9.76 3.24
C TYR A 155 9.89 10.90 3.99
N THR A 156 9.13 11.64 4.78
CA THR A 156 9.66 12.65 5.69
C THR A 156 9.08 12.47 7.07
N PHE A 157 9.94 12.26 8.07
CA PHE A 157 9.53 12.21 9.47
C PHE A 157 9.52 13.60 10.11
N TYR A 158 8.44 13.90 10.82
CA TYR A 158 8.25 15.11 11.61
C TYR A 158 8.11 14.75 13.09
N PRO A 159 8.53 15.65 14.01
CA PRO A 159 8.16 15.53 15.41
C PRO A 159 6.64 15.48 15.57
N ALA A 160 6.16 14.57 16.41
CA ALA A 160 4.77 14.48 16.81
C ALA A 160 4.71 14.30 18.33
N GLY A 161 3.73 14.90 19.00
CA GLY A 161 3.63 14.94 20.46
C GLY A 161 3.69 16.35 21.03
#